data_AF-A0A1S3DQN1-F1
#
_entry.id   AF-A0A1S3DQN1-F1
#
_cell.length_a   1.000
_cell.length_b   1.000
_cell.length_c   1.000
_cell.angle_alpha   90.00
_cell.angle_beta   90.00
_cell.angle_gamma   90.00
#
_symmetry.space_group_name_H-M   'P 1'
#
loop_
_entity.id
_entity.type
_entity.pdbx_description
1 polymer ?
#
loop_
_entity_poly.entity_id
_entity_poly.type
_entity_poly.pdbx_seq_one_letter_code
_entity_poly.pdbx_strand_id
1 'polypeptide(L)'
;MDILNYSDDTAMQKCVAESLIQNKGFNAMDMAKKFVTEYYTDKNRGYGGNVIDVFAKLKETNKLIDPFQPAREQFNGTGSYGNGGAMRIAPVALFCHGNYDVMLDVAAQATKLTHTHRLAVLEILGK
;
A
#
# COMPACT_ATOMS: atom_id res chain seq x y z
N MET A 1 22.10 17.22 -17.88
CA MET A 1 20.99 16.26 -18.06
C MET A 1 20.19 16.32 -16.78
N ASP A 2 18.95 16.78 -16.83
CA ASP A 2 18.11 16.78 -15.65
C ASP A 2 17.75 15.34 -15.30
N ILE A 3 17.99 14.95 -14.05
CA ILE A 3 17.65 13.62 -13.54
C ILE A 3 16.15 13.63 -13.21
N LEU A 4 15.37 12.85 -13.96
CA LEU A 4 13.96 12.63 -13.65
C LEU A 4 13.85 11.68 -12.44
N ASN A 5 13.41 12.23 -11.32
CA ASN A 5 13.13 11.46 -10.11
C ASN A 5 11.69 10.93 -10.14
N TYR A 6 11.49 9.70 -9.67
CA TYR A 6 10.16 9.12 -9.51
C TYR A 6 9.46 9.63 -8.24
N SER A 7 8.12 9.60 -8.22
CA SER A 7 7.26 9.99 -7.10
C SER A 7 6.96 8.83 -6.13
N ASP A 8 6.07 9.06 -5.18
CA ASP A 8 5.56 8.06 -4.25
C ASP A 8 4.88 6.88 -4.94
N ASP A 9 4.26 7.09 -6.12
CA ASP A 9 3.68 6.01 -6.94
C ASP A 9 4.69 4.87 -7.16
N THR A 10 5.87 5.22 -7.68
CA THR A 10 6.92 4.24 -7.99
C THR A 10 7.59 3.73 -6.73
N ALA A 11 7.79 4.59 -5.72
CA ALA A 11 8.36 4.20 -4.43
C ALA A 11 7.53 3.09 -3.78
N MET A 12 6.21 3.30 -3.69
CA MET A 12 5.28 2.33 -3.11
C MET A 12 5.10 1.09 -4.00
N GLN A 13 5.11 1.24 -5.33
CA GLN A 13 5.04 0.09 -6.24
C GLN A 13 6.24 -0.85 -6.07
N LYS A 14 7.46 -0.31 -5.89
CA LYS A 14 8.66 -1.10 -5.57
C LYS A 14 8.46 -1.92 -4.30
N CYS A 15 7.95 -1.31 -3.23
CA CYS A 15 7.68 -2.02 -1.97
C CYS A 15 6.71 -3.19 -2.14
N VAL A 16 5.65 -3.03 -2.94
CA VAL A 16 4.69 -4.11 -3.25
C VAL A 16 5.42 -5.27 -3.92
N ALA A 17 6.18 -4.98 -4.99
CA ALA A 17 6.91 -6.00 -5.73
C ALA A 17 7.93 -6.74 -4.84
N GLU A 18 8.72 -6.01 -4.07
CA GLU A 18 9.71 -6.59 -3.16
C GLU A 18 9.09 -7.50 -2.10
N SER A 19 7.98 -7.06 -1.48
CA SER A 19 7.30 -7.85 -0.45
C SER A 19 6.77 -9.17 -1.03
N LEU A 20 6.13 -9.12 -2.19
CA LEU A 20 5.60 -10.32 -2.86
C LEU A 20 6.71 -11.32 -3.20
N ILE A 21 7.82 -10.84 -3.76
CA ILE A 21 8.97 -11.68 -4.13
C ILE A 21 9.61 -12.30 -2.89
N GLN A 22 9.89 -11.50 -1.85
CA GLN A 22 10.60 -11.97 -0.66
C GLN A 22 9.78 -12.97 0.15
N ASN A 23 8.47 -12.77 0.26
CA ASN A 23 7.58 -13.65 1.01
C ASN A 23 7.01 -14.81 0.18
N LYS A 24 7.28 -14.86 -1.14
CA LYS A 24 6.66 -15.81 -2.08
C LYS A 24 5.12 -15.80 -1.99
N GLY A 25 4.55 -14.63 -1.77
CA GLY A 25 3.12 -14.44 -1.51
C GLY A 25 2.84 -13.14 -0.80
N PHE A 26 1.57 -12.90 -0.49
CA PHE A 26 1.16 -11.70 0.24
C PHE A 26 1.44 -11.85 1.73
N ASN A 27 2.15 -10.87 2.29
CA ASN A 27 2.37 -10.72 3.73
C ASN A 27 2.08 -9.27 4.13
N ALA A 28 0.92 -9.05 4.75
CA ALA A 28 0.44 -7.71 5.10
C ALA A 28 1.42 -6.95 6.03
N MET A 29 2.00 -7.63 7.01
CA MET A 29 2.93 -7.02 7.96
C MET A 29 4.24 -6.62 7.29
N ASP A 30 4.79 -7.48 6.43
CA ASP A 30 6.02 -7.16 5.70
C ASP A 30 5.81 -5.99 4.73
N MET A 31 4.72 -6.02 3.96
CA MET A 31 4.42 -4.96 3.00
C MET A 31 4.19 -3.62 3.70
N ALA A 32 3.47 -3.60 4.83
CA ALA A 32 3.29 -2.40 5.64
C ALA A 32 4.62 -1.85 6.17
N LYS A 33 5.51 -2.73 6.67
CA LYS A 33 6.85 -2.34 7.12
C LYS A 33 7.67 -1.72 5.98
N LYS A 34 7.62 -2.29 4.78
CA LYS A 34 8.30 -1.74 3.60
C LYS A 34 7.79 -0.36 3.23
N PHE A 35 6.47 -0.12 3.25
CA PHE A 35 5.91 1.22 3.00
C PHE A 35 6.44 2.24 4.02
N VAL A 36 6.44 1.89 5.30
CA VAL A 36 6.99 2.74 6.36
C VAL A 36 8.48 3.01 6.12
N THR A 37 9.28 1.96 5.89
CA THR A 37 10.72 2.11 5.66
C THR A 37 11.03 3.00 4.46
N GLU A 38 10.33 2.81 3.33
CA GLU A 38 10.51 3.62 2.12
C GLU A 38 10.14 5.09 2.38
N TYR A 39 8.99 5.35 3.02
CA TYR A 39 8.58 6.71 3.39
C TYR A 39 9.61 7.41 4.28
N TYR A 40 10.13 6.72 5.30
CA TYR A 40 11.12 7.31 6.20
C TYR A 40 12.54 7.39 5.61
N THR A 41 12.82 6.66 4.53
CA THR A 41 14.07 6.79 3.76
C THR A 41 14.07 8.08 2.95
N ASP A 42 12.94 8.40 2.31
CA ASP A 42 12.79 9.63 1.53
C ASP A 42 11.34 10.14 1.59
N LYS A 43 11.13 11.14 2.45
CA LYS A 43 9.81 11.76 2.66
C LYS A 43 9.40 12.68 1.51
N ASN A 44 10.34 13.09 0.66
CA ASN A 44 10.13 14.13 -0.35
C ASN A 44 9.72 13.55 -1.71
N ARG A 45 8.92 12.46 -1.71
CA ARG A 45 8.43 11.79 -2.93
C ARG A 45 7.03 12.20 -3.36
N GLY A 46 6.34 13.06 -2.61
CA GLY A 46 5.01 13.56 -2.98
C GLY A 46 3.83 12.86 -2.30
N TYR A 47 4.08 12.10 -1.23
CA TYR A 47 3.03 11.40 -0.48
C TYR A 47 1.89 12.33 -0.05
N GLY A 48 0.65 11.85 -0.20
CA GLY A 48 -0.53 12.55 0.33
C GLY A 48 -0.48 12.71 1.86
N GLY A 49 -0.90 13.87 2.37
CA GLY A 49 -0.79 14.18 3.81
C GLY A 49 -1.44 13.12 4.72
N ASN A 50 -2.60 12.58 4.34
CA ASN A 50 -3.33 11.61 5.14
C ASN A 50 -2.62 10.25 5.27
N VAL A 51 -1.87 9.81 4.24
CA VAL A 51 -1.15 8.52 4.32
C VAL A 51 0.07 8.61 5.23
N ILE A 52 0.60 9.82 5.46
CA ILE A 52 1.70 10.04 6.39
C ILE A 52 1.29 9.66 7.82
N ASP A 53 0.06 9.98 8.23
CA ASP A 53 -0.46 9.59 9.55
C ASP A 53 -0.58 8.07 9.70
N VAL A 54 -0.94 7.38 8.61
CA VAL A 54 -0.95 5.90 8.56
C VAL A 54 0.47 5.37 8.80
N PHE A 55 1.48 5.91 8.11
CA PHE A 55 2.87 5.49 8.27
C PHE A 55 3.45 5.82 9.66
N ALA A 56 3.07 6.96 10.24
CA ALA A 56 3.46 7.33 11.60
C ALA A 56 2.95 6.32 12.62
N LYS A 57 1.65 6.00 12.58
CA LYS A 57 1.02 4.99 13.44
C LYS A 57 1.62 3.60 13.25
N LEU A 58 1.90 3.20 12.01
CA LEU A 58 2.56 1.92 11.71
C LEU A 58 3.99 1.85 12.26
N LYS A 59 4.71 2.98 12.29
CA LYS A 59 6.09 3.08 12.82
C LYS A 59 6.16 3.04 14.34
N GLU A 60 5.24 3.74 15.02
CA GLU A 60 5.29 3.91 16.49
C GLU A 60 5.14 2.58 17.25
N THR A 61 4.62 1.56 16.59
CA THR A 61 4.25 0.30 17.23
C THR A 61 5.24 -0.82 16.93
N ASN A 62 6.12 -1.11 17.89
CA ASN A 62 6.77 -2.43 18.02
C ASN A 62 5.76 -3.57 18.33
N LYS A 63 4.45 -3.31 18.23
CA LYS A 63 3.34 -4.14 18.74
C LYS A 63 2.12 -4.25 17.81
N LEU A 64 2.12 -3.69 16.60
CA LEU A 64 0.93 -3.81 15.74
C LEU A 64 0.71 -5.27 15.35
N ILE A 65 -0.33 -5.86 15.95
CA ILE A 65 -0.89 -7.15 15.58
C ILE A 65 -1.66 -7.03 14.26
N ASP A 66 -2.20 -5.84 13.96
CA ASP A 66 -3.06 -5.58 12.82
C ASP A 66 -2.55 -4.42 11.94
N PRO A 67 -1.88 -4.69 10.80
CA PRO A 67 -1.33 -3.65 9.93
C PRO A 67 -2.39 -2.81 9.20
N PHE A 68 -3.67 -3.18 9.28
CA PHE A 68 -4.77 -2.48 8.61
C PHE A 68 -5.44 -1.44 9.51
N GLN A 69 -5.24 -1.50 10.83
CA GLN A 69 -5.92 -0.64 11.78
C GLN A 69 -5.67 0.86 11.54
N PRO A 70 -4.43 1.33 11.30
CA PRO A 70 -4.19 2.76 11.05
C PRO A 70 -4.95 3.32 9.85
N ALA A 71 -5.11 2.53 8.79
CA ALA A 71 -5.85 2.92 7.60
C ALA A 71 -7.37 2.90 7.80
N ARG A 72 -7.90 2.12 8.76
CA ARG A 72 -9.32 2.14 9.11
C ARG A 72 -9.70 3.38 9.93
N GLU A 73 -8.77 3.93 10.70
CA GLU A 73 -9.03 5.11 11.53
C GLU A 73 -9.07 6.42 10.73
N GLN A 74 -8.58 6.40 9.49
CA GLN A 74 -8.61 7.53 8.58
C GLN A 74 -10.06 8.00 8.32
N PHE A 75 -10.24 9.31 8.18
CA PHE A 75 -11.52 9.95 7.86
C PHE A 75 -12.67 9.50 8.77
N ASN A 76 -12.47 9.59 10.09
CA ASN A 76 -13.46 9.21 11.11
C ASN A 76 -13.99 7.78 10.95
N GLY A 77 -13.13 6.83 10.54
CA GLY A 77 -13.52 5.43 10.38
C GLY A 77 -13.95 5.04 8.97
N THR A 78 -14.08 5.99 8.05
CA THR A 78 -14.55 5.70 6.68
C THR A 78 -13.44 5.23 5.74
N GLY A 79 -12.18 5.58 6.05
CA GLY A 79 -11.01 5.25 5.23
C GLY A 79 -10.79 6.21 4.06
N SER A 80 -9.57 6.16 3.49
CA SER A 80 -9.22 6.95 2.31
C SER A 80 -9.82 6.37 1.03
N TYR A 81 -10.49 7.22 0.23
CA TYR A 81 -10.95 6.89 -1.13
C TYR A 81 -9.94 7.28 -2.23
N GLY A 82 -8.78 7.80 -1.87
CA GLY A 82 -7.76 8.22 -2.84
C GLY A 82 -7.23 7.07 -3.70
N ASN A 83 -6.59 7.41 -4.82
CA ASN A 83 -6.02 6.47 -5.79
C ASN A 83 -4.71 5.80 -5.32
N GLY A 84 -4.23 6.09 -4.10
CA GLY A 84 -2.92 5.65 -3.64
C GLY A 84 -2.79 4.12 -3.57
N GLY A 85 -3.91 3.41 -3.38
CA GLY A 85 -3.97 1.96 -3.54
C GLY A 85 -3.73 1.51 -4.99
N ALA A 86 -4.43 2.14 -5.93
CA ALA A 86 -4.39 1.79 -7.35
C ALA A 86 -3.04 2.09 -7.99
N MET A 87 -2.42 3.23 -7.65
CA MET A 87 -1.15 3.68 -8.25
C MET A 87 0.02 2.69 -8.08
N ARG A 88 -0.07 1.75 -7.13
CA ARG A 88 1.00 0.82 -6.76
C ARG A 88 0.67 -0.65 -7.00
N ILE A 89 -0.49 -0.98 -7.56
CA ILE A 89 -1.03 -2.35 -7.49
C ILE A 89 -0.57 -3.28 -8.62
N ALA A 90 -0.01 -2.75 -9.70
CA ALA A 90 0.39 -3.52 -10.88
C ALA A 90 1.25 -4.78 -10.57
N PRO A 91 2.20 -4.78 -9.60
CA PRO A 91 2.96 -5.98 -9.28
C PRO A 91 2.12 -7.16 -8.78
N VAL A 92 0.95 -6.91 -8.17
CA VAL A 92 0.03 -7.98 -7.74
C VAL A 92 -0.49 -8.75 -8.95
N ALA A 93 -0.91 -8.04 -10.01
CA ALA A 93 -1.41 -8.66 -11.24
C ALA A 93 -0.35 -9.55 -11.91
N LEU A 94 0.90 -9.07 -11.92
CA LEU A 94 2.03 -9.82 -12.48
C LEU A 94 2.38 -11.04 -11.61
N PHE A 95 2.42 -10.88 -10.28
CA PHE A 95 2.78 -11.95 -9.36
C PHE A 95 1.73 -13.07 -9.31
N CYS A 96 0.45 -12.71 -9.32
CA CYS A 96 -0.68 -13.65 -9.26
C CYS A 96 -1.14 -14.13 -10.65
N HIS A 97 -0.31 -13.97 -11.69
CA HIS A 97 -0.65 -14.39 -13.04
C HIS A 97 -1.11 -15.85 -13.09
N GLY A 98 -2.25 -16.10 -13.73
CA GLY A 98 -2.86 -17.44 -13.82
C GLY A 98 -3.80 -17.80 -12.66
N ASN A 99 -3.96 -16.93 -11.65
CA ASN A 99 -4.95 -17.12 -10.59
C ASN A 99 -5.66 -15.79 -10.26
N TYR A 100 -6.78 -15.55 -10.95
CA TYR A 100 -7.54 -14.30 -10.87
C TYR A 100 -8.16 -14.06 -9.49
N ASP A 101 -8.67 -15.09 -8.82
CA ASP A 101 -9.29 -14.94 -7.50
C ASP A 101 -8.27 -14.55 -6.43
N VAL A 102 -7.09 -15.17 -6.45
CA VAL A 102 -5.96 -14.79 -5.58
C VAL A 102 -5.49 -13.37 -5.90
N MET A 103 -5.42 -13.01 -7.18
CA MET A 103 -5.07 -11.65 -7.57
C MET A 103 -6.03 -10.60 -6.98
N LEU A 104 -7.35 -10.82 -7.06
CA LEU A 104 -8.35 -9.90 -6.52
C LEU A 104 -8.23 -9.77 -5.00
N ASP A 105 -8.05 -10.89 -4.29
CA ASP A 105 -7.91 -10.89 -2.84
C ASP A 105 -6.64 -10.14 -2.40
N VAL A 106 -5.49 -10.47 -2.99
CA VAL A 106 -4.21 -9.80 -2.69
C VAL A 106 -4.29 -8.31 -3.04
N ALA A 107 -4.91 -7.95 -4.16
CA ALA A 107 -5.04 -6.55 -4.56
C ALA A 107 -5.89 -5.75 -3.56
N ALA A 108 -7.02 -6.32 -3.11
CA ALA A 108 -7.86 -5.71 -2.10
C ALA A 108 -7.14 -5.58 -0.74
N GLN A 109 -6.39 -6.61 -0.31
CA GLN A 109 -5.66 -6.58 0.95
C GLN A 109 -4.49 -5.58 0.92
N ALA A 110 -3.66 -5.58 -0.13
CA ALA A 110 -2.56 -4.63 -0.28
C ALA A 110 -3.03 -3.17 -0.32
N THR A 111 -4.22 -2.92 -0.87
CA THR A 111 -4.88 -1.61 -0.89
C THR A 111 -5.27 -1.16 0.51
N LYS A 112 -5.92 -2.05 1.28
CA LYS A 112 -6.45 -1.79 2.63
C LYS A 112 -5.37 -1.44 3.65
N LEU A 113 -4.08 -1.68 3.37
CA LEU A 113 -2.97 -1.21 4.21
C LEU A 113 -2.91 0.32 4.34
N THR A 114 -3.48 1.07 3.39
CA THR A 114 -3.54 2.54 3.46
C THR A 114 -4.91 3.11 3.04
N HIS A 115 -5.71 2.38 2.27
CA HIS A 115 -6.98 2.82 1.70
C HIS A 115 -8.07 1.79 1.98
N THR A 116 -8.85 2.00 3.04
CA THR A 116 -9.89 1.05 3.48
C THR A 116 -11.28 1.42 2.97
N HIS A 117 -11.45 2.60 2.35
CA HIS A 117 -12.73 3.04 1.81
C HIS A 117 -13.16 2.13 0.66
N ARG A 118 -14.47 1.84 0.60
CA ARG A 118 -15.05 0.95 -0.41
C ARG A 118 -14.71 1.37 -1.85
N LEU A 119 -14.75 2.66 -2.15
CA LEU A 119 -14.46 3.18 -3.49
C LEU A 119 -13.02 2.88 -3.95
N ALA A 120 -12.02 3.08 -3.08
CA ALA A 120 -10.63 2.78 -3.42
C ALA A 120 -10.41 1.28 -3.67
N VAL A 121 -11.13 0.42 -2.94
CA VAL A 121 -11.06 -1.03 -3.16
C VAL A 121 -11.76 -1.44 -4.45
N LEU A 122 -12.94 -0.87 -4.76
CA LEU A 122 -13.68 -1.21 -5.98
C LEU A 122 -12.95 -0.80 -7.26
N GLU A 123 -12.31 0.38 -7.26
CA GLU A 123 -11.50 0.87 -8.38
C GLU A 123 -10.47 -0.18 -8.84
N ILE A 124 -9.80 -0.82 -7.89
CA ILE A 124 -8.73 -1.79 -8.14
C ILE A 124 -9.27 -3.15 -8.60
N LEU A 125 -10.51 -3.45 -8.23
CA LEU A 125 -11.20 -4.67 -8.66
C LEU A 125 -11.93 -4.48 -10.01
N GLY A 126 -11.87 -3.28 -10.61
CA GLY A 126 -12.54 -2.96 -11.87
C GLY A 126 -14.06 -2.96 -11.77
N LYS A 127 -14.61 -2.53 -10.62
CA LYS A 127 -16.04 -2.58 -10.30
C LYS A 127 -16.64 -1.21 -10.00
#